data_AF-A0A2G6ERJ2-F1
#
_entry.id   AF-A0A2G6ERJ2-F1
#
_cell.length_a   1.000
_cell.length_b   1.000
_cell.length_c   1.000
_cell.angle_alpha   90.00
_cell.angle_beta   90.00
_cell.angle_gamma   90.00
#
_symmetry.space_group_name_H-M   'P 1'
#
loop_
_entity.id
_entity.type
_entity.pdbx_description
1 polymer ?
#
loop_
_entity_poly.entity_id
_entity_poly.type
_entity_poly.pdbx_seq_one_letter_code
_entity_poly.pdbx_strand_id
1 'polypeptide(L)'
;MSCYRIDIDADNILKVGFGDPAANNQIIRDAGIRLDKLIQAGELGGGKLLKVNGPASMPVAMLLGHKLAHLYETVACYDPKLGCYVVVSAHGGGHRLGDSLT
;
A
#
# COMPACT_ATOMS: atom_id res chain seq x y z
N MET A 1 16.59 12.02 -4.66
CA MET A 1 16.07 11.21 -5.78
C MET A 1 15.70 9.84 -5.20
N SER A 2 14.47 9.38 -5.45
CA SER A 2 13.91 8.17 -4.84
C SER A 2 13.37 7.30 -5.97
N CYS A 3 13.75 6.02 -6.00
CA CYS A 3 13.28 5.12 -7.04
C CYS A 3 11.85 4.61 -6.81
N TYR A 4 11.26 4.90 -5.64
CA TYR A 4 9.86 4.63 -5.35
C TYR A 4 9.23 5.77 -4.54
N ARG A 5 7.97 6.10 -4.82
CA ARG A 5 7.20 7.16 -4.15
C ARG A 5 6.05 6.52 -3.39
N ILE A 6 5.87 6.95 -2.15
CA ILE A 6 4.78 6.51 -1.27
C ILE A 6 4.35 7.73 -0.48
N ASP A 7 3.09 8.11 -0.63
CA ASP A 7 2.46 9.23 0.05
C ASP A 7 1.04 8.82 0.45
N ILE A 8 0.53 9.39 1.53
CA ILE A 8 -0.84 9.17 2.00
C ILE A 8 -1.64 10.45 1.79
N ASP A 9 -2.84 10.34 1.22
CA ASP A 9 -3.74 11.48 1.07
C ASP A 9 -4.72 11.61 2.25
N ALA A 10 -5.51 12.68 2.24
CA ALA A 10 -6.47 12.99 3.29
C ALA A 10 -7.60 11.94 3.43
N ASP A 11 -7.83 11.13 2.38
CA ASP A 11 -8.86 10.09 2.35
C ASP A 11 -8.32 8.71 2.77
N ASN A 12 -7.12 8.68 3.37
CA ASN A 12 -6.44 7.45 3.78
C ASN A 12 -6.16 6.50 2.59
N ILE A 13 -5.81 7.07 1.43
CA ILE A 13 -5.36 6.33 0.25
C ILE A 13 -3.84 6.46 0.15
N LEU A 14 -3.17 5.30 0.21
CA LEU A 14 -1.73 5.18 -0.03
C LEU A 14 -1.46 5.23 -1.53
N LYS A 15 -0.97 6.38 -2.00
CA LYS A 15 -0.51 6.56 -3.38
C LYS A 15 0.89 6.00 -3.51
N VAL A 16 1.09 5.11 -4.47
CA VAL A 16 2.38 4.46 -4.74
C VAL A 16 2.80 4.63 -6.19
N GLY A 17 4.09 4.61 -6.47
CA GLY A 17 4.55 4.58 -7.85
C GLY A 17 6.06 4.62 -8.01
N PHE A 18 6.51 4.29 -9.23
CA PHE A 18 7.93 4.34 -9.58
C PHE A 18 8.43 5.78 -9.72
N GLY A 19 9.68 6.00 -9.27
CA GLY A 19 10.40 7.23 -9.46
C GLY A 19 11.57 7.03 -10.43
N ASP A 20 12.77 7.33 -9.96
CA ASP A 20 13.99 7.19 -10.77
C ASP A 20 14.26 5.71 -11.15
N PRO A 21 14.75 5.40 -12.36
CA PRO A 21 14.99 4.03 -12.79
C PRO A 21 15.94 3.27 -11.86
N ALA A 22 15.52 2.09 -11.41
CA ALA A 22 16.31 1.22 -10.55
C ALA A 22 15.89 -0.25 -10.66
N ALA A 23 16.73 -1.16 -10.15
CA ALA A 23 16.38 -2.56 -9.99
C ALA A 23 15.58 -2.79 -8.70
N ASN A 24 14.77 -3.86 -8.66
CA ASN A 24 13.85 -4.14 -7.54
C ASN A 24 14.55 -4.26 -6.18
N ASN A 25 15.82 -4.67 -6.12
CA ASN A 25 16.57 -4.71 -4.87
C ASN A 25 16.73 -3.31 -4.23
N GLN A 26 16.91 -2.26 -5.03
CA GLN A 26 16.97 -0.89 -4.55
C GLN A 26 15.56 -0.32 -4.29
N ILE A 27 14.60 -0.60 -5.19
CA ILE A 27 13.21 -0.15 -5.05
C ILE A 27 12.60 -0.63 -3.74
N ILE A 28 12.79 -1.90 -3.37
CA ILE A 28 12.29 -2.45 -2.11
C ILE A 28 12.92 -1.75 -0.89
N ARG A 29 14.22 -1.45 -0.93
CA ARG A 29 14.90 -0.75 0.18
C ARG A 29 14.35 0.65 0.35
N ASP A 30 14.22 1.40 -0.75
CA ASP A 30 13.69 2.77 -0.72
C ASP A 30 12.22 2.79 -0.27
N ALA A 31 11.40 1.89 -0.81
CA ALA A 31 10.00 1.73 -0.41
C ALA A 31 9.86 1.37 1.07
N GLY A 32 10.68 0.44 1.57
CA GLY A 32 10.72 0.05 2.98
C GLY A 32 11.09 1.23 3.89
N ILE A 33 12.17 1.95 3.57
CA ILE A 33 12.59 3.14 4.31
C ILE A 33 11.50 4.21 4.32
N ARG A 34 10.81 4.45 3.20
CA ARG A 34 9.74 5.44 3.12
C ARG A 34 8.53 5.03 3.97
N LEU A 35 8.10 3.77 3.92
CA LEU A 35 7.03 3.26 4.78
C LEU A 35 7.38 3.42 6.27
N ASP A 36 8.60 3.05 6.66
CA ASP A 36 9.04 3.16 8.05
C ASP A 36 9.03 4.61 8.53
N LYS A 37 9.42 5.57 7.67
CA LYS A 37 9.29 6.99 7.99
C LYS A 37 7.84 7.43 8.19
N LEU A 38 6.91 7.02 7.32
CA LEU A 38 5.49 7.36 7.46
C LEU A 38 4.88 6.77 8.73
N ILE A 39 5.25 5.53 9.08
CA ILE A 39 4.81 4.87 10.31
C ILE A 39 5.36 5.61 11.53
N GLN A 40 6.65 5.91 11.55
CA GLN A 40 7.30 6.62 12.67
C GLN A 40 6.78 8.05 12.85
N ALA A 41 6.39 8.72 11.75
CA ALA A 41 5.76 10.03 11.78
C ALA A 41 4.28 10.00 12.23
N GLY A 42 3.68 8.80 12.37
CA GLY A 42 2.27 8.64 12.69
C GLY A 42 1.32 8.92 11.51
N GLU A 43 1.85 9.24 10.34
CA GLU A 43 1.07 9.43 9.10
C GLU A 43 0.42 8.12 8.63
N LEU A 44 1.05 6.98 8.94
CA LEU A 44 0.54 5.64 8.65
C LEU A 44 0.33 4.87 9.97
N GLY A 45 -0.64 5.33 10.75
CA GLY A 45 -0.89 4.88 12.13
C GLY A 45 -1.70 3.58 12.28
N GLY A 46 -2.13 2.96 11.18
CA GLY A 46 -3.01 1.79 11.21
C GLY A 46 -4.50 2.14 11.29
N GLY A 47 -5.36 1.12 11.39
CA GLY A 47 -6.81 1.31 11.50
C GLY A 47 -7.63 0.25 10.78
N LYS A 48 -8.90 0.57 10.49
CA LYS A 48 -9.84 -0.42 9.92
C LYS A 48 -9.60 -0.72 8.44
N LEU A 49 -9.38 0.31 7.63
CA LEU A 49 -9.26 0.19 6.17
C LEU A 49 -8.17 1.12 5.65
N LEU A 50 -7.27 0.57 4.84
CA LEU A 50 -6.39 1.33 3.98
C LEU A 50 -6.63 0.97 2.51
N LYS A 51 -6.71 1.99 1.66
CA LYS A 51 -6.77 1.83 0.21
C LYS A 51 -5.39 2.10 -0.38
N VAL A 52 -4.95 1.28 -1.34
CA VAL A 52 -3.66 1.45 -2.04
C VAL A 52 -3.95 1.70 -3.52
N ASN A 53 -3.29 2.71 -4.10
CA ASN A 53 -3.51 3.09 -5.48
C ASN A 53 -2.20 3.48 -6.18
N GLY A 54 -1.89 2.79 -7.27
CA GLY A 54 -0.77 3.12 -8.15
C GLY A 54 0.02 1.90 -8.60
N PRO A 55 0.98 2.08 -9.52
CA PRO A 55 1.76 0.99 -10.08
C PRO A 55 2.77 0.45 -9.05
N ALA A 56 2.83 -0.88 -8.93
CA ALA A 56 3.81 -1.59 -8.11
C ALA A 56 4.33 -2.82 -8.87
N SER A 57 5.61 -3.17 -8.67
CA SER A 57 6.12 -4.47 -9.09
C SER A 57 5.69 -5.54 -8.09
N MET A 58 5.71 -6.82 -8.49
CA MET A 58 5.35 -7.92 -7.58
C MET A 58 6.13 -7.86 -6.24
N PRO A 59 7.47 -7.69 -6.22
CA PRO A 59 8.19 -7.60 -4.95
C PRO A 59 7.78 -6.43 -4.07
N VAL A 60 7.43 -5.29 -4.67
CA VAL A 60 6.94 -4.12 -3.92
C VAL A 60 5.55 -4.40 -3.36
N ALA A 61 4.67 -5.05 -4.12
CA ALA A 61 3.36 -5.46 -3.62
C ALA A 61 3.47 -6.41 -2.42
N MET A 62 4.43 -7.34 -2.42
CA MET A 62 4.70 -8.22 -1.27
C MET A 62 5.21 -7.46 -0.05
N LEU A 63 6.11 -6.49 -0.24
CA LEU A 63 6.60 -5.62 0.84
C LEU A 63 5.46 -4.79 1.45
N LEU A 64 4.64 -4.16 0.60
CA LEU A 64 3.47 -3.38 1.00
C LEU A 64 2.50 -4.27 1.78
N GLY A 65 2.13 -5.43 1.23
CA GLY A 65 1.25 -6.38 1.89
C GLY A 65 1.75 -6.80 3.27
N HIS A 66 3.03 -7.17 3.38
CA HIS A 66 3.64 -7.55 4.66
C HIS A 66 3.55 -6.45 5.71
N LYS A 67 3.95 -5.21 5.37
CA LYS A 67 3.96 -4.10 6.34
C LYS A 67 2.55 -3.62 6.68
N LEU A 68 1.67 -3.47 5.68
CA LEU A 68 0.35 -2.89 5.86
C LEU A 68 -0.62 -3.86 6.59
N ALA A 69 -0.52 -5.17 6.36
CA ALA A 69 -1.35 -6.16 7.04
C ALA A 69 -1.12 -6.21 8.56
N HIS A 70 0.05 -5.78 9.04
CA HIS A 70 0.33 -5.64 10.46
C HIS A 70 -0.26 -4.38 11.08
N LEU A 71 -0.71 -3.40 10.27
CA LEU A 71 -1.18 -2.10 10.73
C LEU A 71 -2.68 -1.90 10.52
N TYR A 72 -3.25 -2.49 9.47
CA TYR A 72 -4.66 -2.31 9.12
C TYR A 72 -5.42 -3.62 9.16
N GLU A 73 -6.66 -3.58 9.66
CA GLU A 73 -7.55 -4.74 9.65
C GLU A 73 -7.91 -5.19 8.24
N THR A 74 -8.02 -4.24 7.30
CA THR A 74 -8.33 -4.45 5.89
C THR A 74 -7.44 -3.59 5.01
N VAL A 75 -6.86 -4.19 3.97
CA VAL A 75 -6.15 -3.47 2.90
C VAL A 75 -6.80 -3.81 1.58
N ALA A 76 -7.07 -2.79 0.76
CA ALA A 76 -7.63 -2.94 -0.57
C ALA A 76 -6.78 -2.22 -1.63
N CYS A 77 -6.63 -2.82 -2.80
CA CYS A 77 -5.84 -2.26 -3.91
C CYS A 77 -6.76 -1.86 -5.06
N TYR A 78 -6.54 -0.70 -5.66
CA TYR A 78 -7.28 -0.27 -6.84
C TYR A 78 -6.98 -1.18 -8.04
N ASP A 79 -8.02 -1.78 -8.62
CA ASP A 79 -7.93 -2.52 -9.87
C ASP A 79 -8.46 -1.66 -11.02
N PRO A 80 -7.61 -1.24 -11.97
CA PRO A 80 -8.02 -0.35 -13.05
C PRO A 80 -8.94 -1.02 -14.08
N LYS A 81 -8.99 -2.36 -14.15
CA LYS A 81 -9.90 -3.07 -15.06
C LYS A 81 -11.31 -3.15 -14.49
N LEU A 82 -11.42 -3.28 -13.17
CA LEU A 82 -12.70 -3.31 -12.47
C LEU A 82 -13.22 -1.91 -12.12
N GLY A 83 -12.33 -0.91 -12.04
CA GLY A 83 -12.70 0.46 -11.67
C GLY A 83 -13.06 0.63 -10.19
N CYS A 84 -12.58 -0.28 -9.33
CA CYS A 84 -12.87 -0.31 -7.90
C CYS A 84 -11.65 -0.79 -7.10
N TYR A 85 -11.73 -0.70 -5.77
CA TYR A 85 -10.73 -1.30 -4.89
C TYR A 85 -11.11 -2.75 -4.55
N VAL A 86 -10.16 -3.66 -4.63
CA VAL A 86 -10.34 -5.07 -4.26
C VAL A 86 -9.62 -5.35 -2.95
N VAL A 87 -10.30 -5.96 -1.99
CA VAL A 87 -9.71 -6.35 -0.70
C VAL A 87 -8.68 -7.47 -0.89
N VAL A 88 -7.45 -7.23 -0.45
CA VAL A 88 -6.29 -8.14 -0.59
C VAL A 88 -5.74 -8.65 0.74
N SER A 89 -6.12 -8.03 1.86
CA SER A 89 -5.81 -8.49 3.23
C SER A 89 -7.01 -8.16 4.14
N ALA A 90 -7.41 -9.11 4.98
CA ALA A 90 -8.53 -8.95 5.91
C ALA A 90 -8.34 -9.82 7.18
N HIS A 91 -8.45 -9.20 8.35
CA HIS A 91 -8.29 -9.86 9.66
C HIS A 91 -9.44 -9.61 10.65
N GLY A 92 -10.28 -8.58 10.44
CA GLY A 92 -11.34 -8.13 11.38
C GLY A 92 -12.76 -8.62 11.07
N GLY A 93 -12.97 -9.45 10.05
CA GLY A 93 -14.28 -10.01 9.69
C GLY A 93 -15.28 -9.05 9.02
N GLY A 94 -15.01 -7.74 9.00
CA GLY A 94 -15.84 -6.74 8.32
C GLY A 94 -15.77 -6.80 6.79
N HIS A 95 -14.71 -7.40 6.24
CA HIS A 95 -14.50 -7.62 4.81
C HIS A 95 -13.89 -9.00 4.55
N ARG A 96 -14.03 -9.49 3.32
CA ARG A 96 -13.45 -10.73 2.82
C ARG A 96 -12.51 -10.43 1.66
N LEU A 97 -11.54 -11.32 1.46
CA LEU A 97 -10.66 -11.26 0.29
C LEU A 97 -11.49 -11.30 -0.99
N GLY A 98 -11.20 -10.38 -1.92
CA GLY A 98 -11.94 -10.24 -3.18
C GLY A 98 -13.17 -9.33 -3.11
N ASP A 99 -13.58 -8.85 -1.94
CA ASP A 99 -14.64 -7.86 -1.85
C ASP A 99 -14.26 -6.59 -2.64
N SER A 100 -15.26 -6.00 -3.32
CA SER A 100 -15.11 -4.75 -4.08
C SER A 100 -15.59 -3.56 -3.27
N LEU A 101 -14.79 -2.49 -3.22
CA LEU A 101 -15.09 -1.24 -2.52
C LEU A 101 -15.05 -0.07 -3.51
N THR A 102 -15.98 0.87 -3.35
CA THR A 102 -15.95 2.19 -4.00
C THR A 102 -15.06 3.14 -3.21
#